data_AF-A0A961RYQ0-F1
#
_entry.id   AF-A0A961RYQ0-F1
#
_cell.length_a   1.000
_cell.length_b   1.000
_cell.length_c   1.000
_cell.angle_alpha   90.00
_cell.angle_beta   90.00
_cell.angle_gamma   90.00
#
_symmetry.space_group_name_H-M   'P 1'
#
loop_
_entity.id
_entity.type
_entity.pdbx_description
1 polymer ?
#
loop_
_entity_poly.entity_id
_entity_poly.type
_entity_poly.pdbx_seq_one_letter_code
_entity_poly.pdbx_strand_id
1 'polypeptide(L)' 'MSVVQSLATFLATASLLTLTPGLDTAMILRTAASSGTRPAWFAAIGIGMGCLAWGMIVAVGLGALLAASEI' A
#
# COMPACT_ATOMS: atom_id res chain seq x y z
N MET A 1 12.16 -0.25 -22.13
CA MET A 1 11.17 0.65 -21.50
C MET A 1 11.94 1.76 -20.80
N SER A 2 11.56 3.03 -20.91
CA SER A 2 12.21 4.09 -20.14
C SER A 2 11.76 4.02 -18.67
N VAL A 3 12.59 4.51 -17.74
CA VAL A 3 12.25 4.56 -16.30
C VAL A 3 10.94 5.31 -16.09
N VAL A 4 10.76 6.43 -16.79
CA VAL A 4 9.53 7.23 -16.73
C VAL A 4 8.31 6.42 -17.17
N GLN A 5 8.42 5.65 -18.26
CA GLN A 5 7.33 4.79 -18.73
C GLN A 5 7.00 3.70 -17.70
N SER A 6 8.01 3.03 -17.13
CA SER A 6 7.80 2.00 -16.10
C SER A 6 7.10 2.55 -14.86
N LEU A 7 7.55 3.70 -14.35
CA LEU A 7 6.93 4.37 -13.20
C LEU A 7 5.50 4.80 -13.51
N ALA A 8 5.25 5.36 -14.70
CA ALA A 8 3.91 5.75 -15.12
C ALA A 8 2.96 4.54 -15.18
N THR A 9 3.39 3.43 -15.78
CA THR A 9 2.58 2.20 -15.82
C THR A 9 2.35 1.60 -14.44
N PHE A 10 3.38 1.59 -13.59
CA PHE A 10 3.26 1.11 -12.21
C PHE A 10 2.26 1.94 -11.41
N LEU A 11 2.38 3.27 -11.43
CA LEU A 11 1.47 4.17 -10.72
C LEU A 11 0.03 4.02 -11.21
N ALA A 12 -0.17 3.90 -12.53
CA ALA A 12 -1.49 3.69 -13.10
C ALA A 12 -2.12 2.38 -12.56
N THR A 13 -1.40 1.26 -12.65
CA THR A 13 -1.89 -0.04 -12.16
C THR A 13 -2.09 -0.04 -10.63
N ALA A 14 -1.12 0.49 -9.88
CA ALA A 14 -1.21 0.56 -8.41
C ALA A 14 -2.39 1.43 -7.96
N SER A 15 -2.68 2.53 -8.66
CA SER A 15 -3.84 3.39 -8.37
C SER A 15 -5.15 2.66 -8.65
N LEU A 16 -5.25 1.93 -9.77
CA LEU A 16 -6.44 1.12 -10.07
C LEU A 16 -6.68 0.04 -9.00
N LEU A 17 -5.61 -0.63 -8.56
CA LEU A 17 -5.70 -1.61 -7.47
C LEU A 17 -6.12 -0.96 -6.16
N THR A 18 -5.61 0.23 -5.84
CA THR A 18 -5.92 0.96 -4.60
C THR A 18 -7.37 1.48 -4.59
N LEU A 19 -7.89 1.92 -5.73
CA LEU A 19 -9.27 2.38 -5.86
C LEU A 19 -10.28 1.23 -5.74
N THR A 20 -9.85 0.00 -6.03
CA THR A 20 -10.70 -1.18 -5.90
C THR A 20 -10.95 -1.43 -4.41
N PRO A 21 -12.20 -1.34 -3.91
CA PRO A 21 -12.47 -1.47 -2.49
C PRO A 21 -12.07 -2.87 -1.99
N GLY A 22 -11.08 -2.91 -1.10
CA GLY A 22 -10.51 -4.14 -0.55
C GLY A 22 -10.92 -4.42 0.90
N LEU A 23 -10.22 -5.38 1.51
CA LEU A 23 -10.41 -5.76 2.92
C LEU A 23 -10.22 -4.59 3.89
N ASP A 24 -9.26 -3.69 3.62
CA ASP A 24 -8.94 -2.54 4.46
C ASP A 24 -10.12 -1.55 4.52
N THR A 25 -10.66 -1.21 3.36
CA THR A 25 -11.86 -0.37 3.22
C THR A 25 -13.04 -1.00 3.94
N ALA A 26 -13.25 -2.31 3.78
CA ALA A 26 -14.32 -3.04 4.48
C ALA A 26 -14.13 -3.02 6.01
N MET A 27 -12.90 -3.17 6.52
CA MET A 27 -12.61 -3.09 7.95
C MET A 27 -12.83 -1.69 8.52
N ILE A 28 -12.42 -0.64 7.80
CA ILE A 28 -12.65 0.76 8.20
C ILE A 28 -14.16 1.04 8.24
N LEU A 29 -14.90 0.65 7.19
CA LEU A 29 -16.36 0.82 7.14
C LEU A 29 -17.07 0.02 8.24
N ARG A 30 -16.65 -1.22 8.50
CA ARG A 30 -17.17 -2.04 9.61
C ARG A 30 -16.95 -1.34 10.94
N THR A 31 -15.75 -0.80 11.16
CA THR A 31 -15.40 -0.08 12.39
C THR A 31 -16.19 1.22 12.52
N ALA A 32 -16.40 1.94 11.41
CA ALA A 32 -17.23 3.14 11.37
C ALA A 32 -18.69 2.83 11.72
N ALA A 33 -19.24 1.75 11.15
CA ALA A 33 -20.61 1.32 11.37
C ALA A 33 -20.86 0.80 12.80
N SER A 34 -19.90 0.08 13.39
CA SER A 34 -20.09 -0.54 14.72
C SER A 34 -19.64 0.35 15.89
N SER A 35 -18.60 1.16 15.68
CA SER A 35 -17.87 1.87 16.74
C SER A 35 -17.78 3.39 16.50
N GLY A 36 -18.34 3.89 15.40
CA GLY A 36 -18.32 5.30 15.03
C GLY A 36 -17.07 5.74 14.29
N THR A 37 -17.04 7.01 13.88
CA THR A 37 -16.02 7.58 12.99
C THR A 37 -14.64 7.69 13.64
N ARG A 38 -14.57 7.97 14.94
CA ARG A 38 -13.28 8.14 15.64
C ARG A 38 -12.46 6.84 15.70
N PRO A 39 -13.01 5.68 16.09
CA PRO A 39 -12.30 4.40 15.95
C PRO A 39 -11.93 4.03 14.51
N ALA A 40 -12.77 4.38 13.53
CA ALA A 40 -12.49 4.13 12.12
C ALA A 40 -11.24 4.89 11.63
N TRP A 41 -11.02 6.12 12.10
CA TRP A 41 -9.80 6.88 11.81
C TRP A 41 -8.55 6.21 12.36
N PHE A 42 -8.59 5.69 13.60
CA PHE A 42 -7.47 4.94 14.15
C PHE A 42 -7.17 3.68 13.34
N ALA A 43 -8.20 2.97 12.88
CA ALA A 43 -8.04 1.82 12.00
C ALA A 43 -7.39 2.21 10.66
N ALA A 44 -7.86 3.29 10.03
CA ALA A 44 -7.30 3.79 8.77
C ALA A 44 -5.83 4.20 8.90
N ILE A 45 -5.48 4.93 9.97
CA ILE A 45 -4.10 5.33 10.24
C ILE A 45 -3.23 4.10 10.51
N GLY A 46 -3.72 3.13 11.30
CA GLY A 46 -3.01 1.90 11.60
C GLY A 46 -2.70 1.08 10.34
N ILE A 47 -3.68 0.89 9.47
CA ILE A 47 -3.52 0.23 8.17
C ILE A 47 -2.48 0.99 7.32
N GLY A 48 -2.64 2.31 7.19
CA GLY A 48 -1.71 3.15 6.42
C GLY A 48 -0.26 3.04 6.91
N MET A 49 -0.03 3.14 8.22
CA MET A 49 1.30 2.98 8.81
C MET A 49 1.86 1.58 8.59
N GLY A 50 1.03 0.53 8.72
CA GLY A 50 1.42 -0.85 8.43
C GLY A 50 1.86 -1.02 6.98
N CYS A 51 1.10 -0.49 6.02
CA CYS A 51 1.43 -0.52 4.60
C CYS A 51 2.73 0.23 4.29
N LEU A 52 2.95 1.40 4.90
CA LEU A 52 4.19 2.15 4.72
C LEU A 52 5.41 1.40 5.28
N ALA A 53 5.29 0.84 6.49
CA ALA A 53 6.35 0.04 7.09
C ALA A 53 6.68 -1.18 6.23
N TRP A 54 5.66 -1.93 5.82
CA TRP A 54 5.83 -3.10 4.96
C TRP A 54 6.44 -2.73 3.60
N GLY A 55 5.94 -1.67 2.95
CA GLY A 55 6.46 -1.18 1.67
C GLY A 55 7.93 -0.76 1.76
N MET A 56 8.35 -0.10 2.85
CA MET A 56 9.77 0.23 3.08
C MET A 56 10.62 -1.03 3.22
N ILE A 57 10.18 -2.01 3.99
CA ILE A 57 10.90 -3.28 4.18
C ILE A 57 11.05 -4.01 2.83
N VAL A 58 9.98 -4.08 2.04
CA VAL A 58 9.98 -4.70 0.70
C VAL A 58 10.91 -3.95 -0.26
N ALA A 59 10.86 -2.62 -0.29
CA ALA A 59 11.72 -1.80 -1.16
C ALA A 59 13.21 -2.00 -0.85
N VAL A 60 13.58 -2.00 0.44
CA VAL A 60 14.95 -2.28 0.87
C VAL A 60 15.37 -3.71 0.52
N GLY A 61 14.52 -4.70 0.80
CA GLY A 61 14.81 -6.11 0.54
C GLY A 61 14.96 -6.41 -0.95
N LEU A 62 14.04 -5.93 -1.80
CA LEU A 62 14.12 -6.08 -3.25
C LEU A 62 15.31 -5.32 -3.82
N GLY A 63 15.61 -4.12 -3.31
CA GLY A 63 16.80 -3.37 -3.70
C GLY A 63 18.09 -4.15 -3.43
N ALA A 64 18.20 -4.78 -2.26
CA ALA A 64 19.34 -5.63 -1.92
C ALA A 64 19.43 -6.88 -2.81
N LEU A 65 18.30 -7.54 -3.09
CA LEU A 65 18.26 -8.71 -3.98
C LEU A 65 18.66 -8.35 -5.42
N LEU A 66 18.18 -7.23 -5.94
CA LEU A 66 18.54 -6.76 -7.28
C LEU A 66 20.03 -6.43 -7.36
N ALA A 67 20.57 -5.72 -6.37
CA ALA A 67 22.00 -5.40 -6.30
C ALA A 67 22.87 -6.68 -6.20
N ALA A 68 22.41 -7.70 -5.48
CA ALA A 68 23.10 -8.98 -5.39
C ALA A 68 23.00 -9.82 -6.68
N SER A 69 22.02 -9.54 -7.54
CA SER A 69 21.79 -10.29 -8.78
C SER A 69 22.56 -9.72 -9.98
N GLU A 70 23.27 -8.59 -9.84
CA GLU A 70 24.14 -8.02 -10.89
C GLU A 70 25.49 -8.76 -11.04
N ILE A 71 25.53 -10.06 -10.76
CA ILE A 71 26.70 -10.94 -10.92
C ILE A 71 26.49 -11.85 -12.13
#